data_AF-A0A167TBJ3-F1
#
_entry.id   AF-A0A167TBJ3-F1
#
_cell.length_a   1.000
_cell.length_b   1.000
_cell.length_c   1.000
_cell.angle_alpha   90.00
_cell.angle_beta   90.00
_cell.angle_gamma   90.00
#
_symmetry.space_group_name_H-M   'P 1'
#
loop_
_entity.id
_entity.type
_entity.pdbx_description
1 polymer ?
#
loop_
_entity_poly.entity_id
_entity_poly.type
_entity_poly.pdbx_seq_one_letter_code
_entity_poly.pdbx_strand_id
1 'polypeptide(L)'
;MDKHPPSLESLQREVSELKAIYHGRGWTTEATDLESAMTTAGNRLFGKDADSDAMTIMLEELAACVKTWLQAKSWIVAEDLGTLVLDACENLKGEQDLMTMTAMHNLASAYWGRGQLDQAAALASRVTKLRQRILGEEHPQTLTSMTNLASTYRSQGLWGNAQKLDSRIFEMKTKTLGPSHPSTLGSMSNLAISYAHLGRYEEAESIARQLVDLGERELPPTDASLLNWKLTLASTYRDQGRLDSAEKLEREVVAVSREILGTNNPFTLTSMANLASTYREQGRWSDAERLEKEVVAISETVLGETHPQTLMSISNLASTYRNQGRLEEAKDLGGKATAVMKEVLGERHPHTLVAMADLAVTYQMMRQSPDAEILAARSLRLMEETIGKDHPHTLSAMANLGFIYQSQSKWDVAGGMAETVYSRREKAFGTDHPDTVAALDDLRRVAWVEAADQNSQRTLN
;
A
#
# COMPACT_ATOMS: atom_id res chain seq x y z
N MET A 1 -33.23 5.02 18.85
CA MET A 1 -33.92 5.97 17.97
C MET A 1 -34.06 5.26 16.64
N ASP A 2 -35.26 4.82 16.32
CA ASP A 2 -35.55 4.20 15.04
C ASP A 2 -35.31 5.24 13.95
N LYS A 3 -34.22 5.10 13.19
CA LYS A 3 -34.04 5.85 11.95
C LYS A 3 -35.17 5.39 11.03
N HIS A 4 -36.10 6.28 10.68
CA HIS A 4 -37.04 6.01 9.59
C HIS A 4 -36.24 5.63 8.34
N PRO A 5 -36.66 4.60 7.57
CA PRO A 5 -35.98 4.25 6.33
C PRO A 5 -35.92 5.49 5.44
N PRO A 6 -34.76 5.79 4.82
CA PRO A 6 -34.59 7.00 4.04
C PRO A 6 -35.60 7.02 2.90
N SER A 7 -36.39 8.10 2.79
CA SER A 7 -37.28 8.31 1.65
C SER A 7 -36.48 8.68 0.41
N LEU A 8 -37.05 8.45 -0.78
CA LEU A 8 -36.44 8.87 -2.05
C LEU A 8 -36.13 10.37 -2.05
N GLU A 9 -37.03 11.19 -1.49
CA GLU A 9 -36.83 12.64 -1.35
C GLU A 9 -35.63 12.98 -0.45
N SER A 10 -35.46 12.28 0.67
CA SER A 10 -34.30 12.49 1.55
C SER A 10 -33.00 12.14 0.85
N LEU A 11 -32.98 11.03 0.13
CA LEU A 11 -31.82 10.59 -0.66
C LEU A 11 -31.47 11.62 -1.74
N GLN A 12 -32.46 12.10 -2.50
CA GLN A 12 -32.28 13.13 -3.53
C GLN A 12 -31.76 14.45 -2.95
N ARG A 13 -32.23 14.84 -1.76
CA ARG A 13 -31.75 16.02 -1.05
C ARG A 13 -30.28 15.87 -0.66
N GLU A 14 -29.90 14.76 -0.04
CA GLU A 14 -28.51 14.51 0.36
C GLU A 14 -27.55 14.45 -0.85
N VAL A 15 -27.97 13.83 -1.95
CA VAL A 15 -27.18 13.84 -3.21
C VAL A 15 -27.07 15.25 -3.78
N SER A 16 -28.12 16.07 -3.69
CA SER A 16 -28.08 17.47 -4.13
C SER A 16 -27.15 18.32 -3.27
N GLU A 17 -27.10 18.06 -1.95
CA GLU A 17 -26.16 18.69 -1.02
C GLU A 17 -24.71 18.30 -1.38
N LEU A 18 -24.42 17.02 -1.65
CA LEU A 18 -23.11 16.56 -2.13
C LEU A 18 -22.71 17.24 -3.44
N LYS A 19 -23.64 17.30 -4.41
CA LYS A 19 -23.41 18.00 -5.69
C LYS A 19 -23.02 19.46 -5.48
N ALA A 20 -23.69 20.17 -4.57
CA ALA A 20 -23.38 21.56 -4.25
C ALA A 20 -21.99 21.70 -3.60
N ILE A 21 -21.61 20.77 -2.71
CA ILE A 21 -20.27 20.73 -2.11
C ILE A 21 -19.20 20.52 -3.19
N TYR A 22 -19.43 19.61 -4.14
CA TYR A 22 -18.50 19.31 -5.23
C TYR A 22 -18.29 20.54 -6.13
N HIS A 23 -19.36 21.23 -6.53
CA HIS A 23 -19.24 22.50 -7.23
C HIS A 23 -18.45 23.55 -6.44
N GLY A 24 -18.74 23.70 -5.14
CA GLY A 24 -18.02 24.64 -4.27
C GLY A 24 -16.53 24.35 -4.13
N ARG A 25 -16.11 23.09 -4.32
CA ARG A 25 -14.70 22.65 -4.32
C ARG A 25 -14.06 22.64 -5.71
N GLY A 26 -14.80 22.98 -6.77
CA GLY A 26 -14.33 22.93 -8.15
C GLY A 26 -14.30 21.53 -8.77
N TRP A 27 -14.92 20.53 -8.14
CA TRP A 27 -15.07 19.16 -8.66
C TRP A 27 -16.25 19.07 -9.63
N THR A 28 -16.11 19.76 -10.77
CA THR A 28 -17.21 19.97 -11.72
C THR A 28 -17.61 18.70 -12.46
N THR A 29 -16.66 17.78 -12.70
CA THR A 29 -16.93 16.51 -13.38
C THR A 29 -17.81 15.63 -12.50
N GLU A 30 -17.43 15.46 -11.24
CA GLU A 30 -18.13 14.66 -10.24
C GLU A 30 -19.52 15.22 -9.95
N ALA A 31 -19.66 16.56 -9.90
CA ALA A 31 -20.96 17.20 -9.77
C ALA A 31 -21.88 16.94 -10.98
N THR A 32 -21.32 16.95 -12.19
CA THR A 32 -22.04 16.66 -13.44
C THR A 32 -22.43 15.18 -13.53
N ASP A 33 -21.58 14.27 -13.07
CA ASP A 33 -21.86 12.84 -12.98
C ASP A 33 -23.08 12.59 -12.07
N LEU A 34 -23.14 13.24 -10.90
CA LEU A 34 -24.28 13.15 -9.99
C LEU A 34 -25.58 13.67 -10.63
N GLU A 35 -25.52 14.81 -11.31
CA GLU A 35 -26.67 15.37 -12.02
C GLU A 35 -27.16 14.46 -13.14
N SER A 36 -26.23 13.87 -13.88
CA SER A 36 -26.53 12.91 -14.95
C SER A 36 -27.16 11.64 -14.40
N ALA A 37 -26.66 11.12 -13.27
CA ALA A 37 -27.23 9.98 -12.58
C ALA A 37 -28.66 10.25 -12.10
N MET A 38 -28.90 11.40 -11.45
CA MET A 38 -30.24 11.79 -10.99
C MET A 38 -31.22 11.96 -12.16
N THR A 39 -30.77 12.57 -13.26
CA THR A 39 -31.59 12.76 -14.47
C THR A 39 -31.91 11.42 -15.14
N THR A 40 -30.92 10.53 -15.24
CA THR A 40 -31.09 9.19 -15.82
C THR A 40 -32.03 8.35 -14.97
N ALA A 41 -31.88 8.39 -13.64
CA ALA A 41 -32.81 7.77 -12.72
C ALA A 41 -34.23 8.30 -12.96
N GLY A 42 -34.44 9.62 -12.94
CA GLY A 42 -35.74 10.26 -13.21
C GLY A 42 -36.36 9.82 -14.54
N ASN A 43 -35.56 9.74 -15.61
CA ASN A 43 -36.02 9.26 -16.91
C ASN A 43 -36.47 7.79 -16.88
N ARG A 44 -35.77 6.93 -16.13
CA ARG A 44 -36.11 5.51 -15.93
C ARG A 44 -37.37 5.30 -15.07
N LEU A 45 -37.84 6.32 -14.36
CA LEU A 45 -39.04 6.28 -13.51
C LEU A 45 -40.33 6.61 -14.26
N PHE A 46 -40.26 7.21 -15.46
CA PHE A 46 -41.46 7.48 -16.25
C PHE A 46 -42.20 6.17 -16.58
N GLY A 47 -43.35 5.96 -15.91
CA GLY A 47 -44.23 4.81 -16.11
C GLY A 47 -44.12 3.67 -15.09
N LYS A 48 -43.46 3.87 -13.93
CA LYS A 48 -43.42 2.88 -12.83
C LYS A 48 -43.99 3.47 -11.54
N ASP A 49 -45.03 2.82 -10.99
CA ASP A 49 -45.86 3.37 -9.89
C ASP A 49 -45.45 2.95 -8.46
N ALA A 50 -44.26 2.34 -8.26
CA ALA A 50 -43.83 1.86 -6.94
C ALA A 50 -42.60 2.62 -6.41
N ASP A 51 -42.73 3.26 -5.23
CA ASP A 51 -41.66 4.01 -4.54
C ASP A 51 -40.39 3.17 -4.27
N SER A 52 -40.55 1.88 -3.97
CA SER A 52 -39.41 0.95 -3.75
C SER A 52 -38.59 0.71 -5.02
N ASP A 53 -39.27 0.64 -6.17
CA ASP A 53 -38.62 0.52 -7.48
C ASP A 53 -37.90 1.83 -7.82
N ALA A 54 -38.49 2.96 -7.42
CA ALA A 54 -37.90 4.26 -7.66
C ALA A 54 -36.60 4.48 -6.90
N MET A 55 -36.59 4.12 -5.62
CA MET A 55 -35.39 4.16 -4.79
C MET A 55 -34.32 3.17 -5.27
N THR A 56 -34.71 1.98 -5.71
CA THR A 56 -33.77 0.99 -6.26
C THR A 56 -33.08 1.52 -7.53
N ILE A 57 -33.84 2.09 -8.46
CA ILE A 57 -33.30 2.67 -9.70
C ILE A 57 -32.33 3.82 -9.40
N MET A 58 -32.68 4.71 -8.47
CA MET A 58 -31.78 5.79 -8.05
C MET A 58 -30.47 5.24 -7.49
N LEU A 59 -30.54 4.25 -6.59
CA LEU A 59 -29.36 3.64 -5.99
C LEU A 59 -28.47 2.93 -7.03
N GLU A 60 -29.03 2.36 -8.10
CA GLU A 60 -28.26 1.75 -9.18
C GLU A 60 -27.41 2.79 -9.92
N GLU A 61 -28.00 3.94 -10.26
CA GLU A 61 -27.30 5.03 -10.94
C GLU A 61 -26.20 5.63 -10.05
N LEU A 62 -26.49 5.85 -8.76
CA LEU A 62 -25.49 6.36 -7.81
C LEU A 62 -24.35 5.36 -7.57
N ALA A 63 -24.66 4.06 -7.45
CA ALA A 63 -23.64 3.02 -7.31
C ALA A 63 -22.74 2.92 -8.56
N ALA A 64 -23.28 3.21 -9.75
CA ALA A 64 -22.50 3.31 -10.97
C ALA A 64 -21.51 4.49 -10.92
N CYS A 65 -21.91 5.66 -10.42
CA CYS A 65 -21.00 6.79 -10.18
C CYS A 65 -19.87 6.40 -9.23
N VAL A 66 -20.18 5.78 -8.08
CA VAL A 66 -19.14 5.30 -7.13
C VAL A 66 -18.13 4.41 -7.85
N LYS A 67 -18.61 3.44 -8.64
CA LYS A 67 -17.73 2.53 -9.38
C LYS A 67 -16.83 3.28 -10.38
N THR A 68 -17.38 4.23 -11.13
CA THR A 68 -16.62 5.06 -12.08
C THR A 68 -15.54 5.88 -11.36
N TRP A 69 -15.87 6.49 -10.23
CA TRP A 69 -14.92 7.28 -9.45
C TRP A 69 -13.83 6.43 -8.80
N LEU A 70 -14.13 5.20 -8.36
CA LEU A 70 -13.11 4.25 -7.91
C LEU A 70 -12.12 3.92 -9.04
N GLN A 71 -12.61 3.74 -10.28
CA GLN A 71 -11.74 3.50 -11.45
C GLN A 71 -10.88 4.73 -11.79
N ALA A 72 -11.46 5.92 -11.63
CA ALA A 72 -10.76 7.19 -11.77
C ALA A 72 -9.87 7.54 -10.56
N LYS A 73 -9.78 6.68 -9.55
CA LYS A 73 -9.04 6.89 -8.30
C LYS A 73 -9.46 8.17 -7.53
N SER A 74 -10.71 8.58 -7.72
CA SER A 74 -11.31 9.73 -7.05
C SER A 74 -11.91 9.28 -5.71
N TRP A 75 -11.03 8.91 -4.78
CA TRP A 75 -11.39 8.18 -3.56
C TRP A 75 -12.29 8.97 -2.61
N ILE A 76 -12.11 10.30 -2.53
CA ILE A 76 -12.88 11.16 -1.62
C ILE A 76 -14.36 11.15 -2.01
N VAL A 77 -14.66 11.46 -3.27
CA VAL A 77 -16.06 11.49 -3.75
C VAL A 77 -16.69 10.09 -3.77
N ALA A 78 -15.88 9.04 -3.98
CA ALA A 78 -16.32 7.66 -3.92
C ALA A 78 -16.70 7.23 -2.49
N GLU A 79 -15.99 7.72 -1.46
CA GLU A 79 -16.34 7.50 -0.05
C GLU A 79 -17.62 8.27 0.30
N ASP A 80 -17.68 9.57 -0.02
CA ASP A 80 -18.80 10.45 0.30
C ASP A 80 -20.13 9.87 -0.23
N LEU A 81 -20.17 9.53 -1.52
CA LEU A 81 -21.35 8.91 -2.13
C LEU A 81 -21.54 7.44 -1.73
N GLY A 82 -20.44 6.68 -1.61
CA GLY A 82 -20.49 5.27 -1.24
C GLY A 82 -21.09 5.02 0.15
N THR A 83 -20.87 5.95 1.08
CA THR A 83 -21.46 5.93 2.43
C THR A 83 -22.98 6.08 2.36
N LEU A 84 -23.45 7.10 1.63
CA LEU A 84 -24.87 7.36 1.43
C LEU A 84 -25.57 6.21 0.68
N VAL A 85 -24.95 5.66 -0.36
CA VAL A 85 -25.48 4.51 -1.10
C VAL A 85 -25.57 3.28 -0.19
N LEU A 86 -24.56 3.01 0.64
CA LEU A 86 -24.58 1.88 1.56
C LEU A 86 -25.69 2.03 2.61
N ASP A 87 -25.78 3.19 3.26
CA ASP A 87 -26.80 3.47 4.28
C ASP A 87 -28.23 3.30 3.70
N ALA A 88 -28.47 3.82 2.50
CA ALA A 88 -29.75 3.67 1.82
C ALA A 88 -30.05 2.21 1.43
N CYS A 89 -29.05 1.47 0.92
CA CYS A 89 -29.19 0.04 0.60
C CYS A 89 -29.51 -0.80 1.84
N GLU A 90 -28.80 -0.59 2.95
CA GLU A 90 -29.01 -1.32 4.20
C GLU A 90 -30.43 -1.12 4.74
N ASN A 91 -30.94 0.11 4.71
CA ASN A 91 -32.27 0.41 5.19
C ASN A 91 -33.39 -0.11 4.28
N LEU A 92 -33.19 -0.07 2.95
CA LEU A 92 -34.22 -0.50 1.99
C LEU A 92 -34.28 -2.02 1.82
N LYS A 93 -33.12 -2.67 1.69
CA LYS A 93 -33.00 -4.08 1.28
C LYS A 93 -32.41 -4.99 2.35
N GLY A 94 -31.84 -4.42 3.41
CA GLY A 94 -31.11 -5.16 4.44
C GLY A 94 -29.67 -5.50 4.04
N GLU A 95 -28.88 -5.96 5.01
CA GLU A 95 -27.45 -6.23 4.82
C GLU A 95 -27.13 -7.44 3.94
N GLN A 96 -28.07 -8.39 3.80
CA GLN A 96 -27.88 -9.63 3.07
C GLN A 96 -28.19 -9.50 1.57
N ASP A 97 -28.71 -8.35 1.14
CA ASP A 97 -29.00 -8.10 -0.25
C ASP A 97 -27.71 -7.93 -1.09
N LEU A 98 -27.75 -8.39 -2.35
CA LEU A 98 -26.61 -8.35 -3.26
C LEU A 98 -26.13 -6.94 -3.59
N MET A 99 -27.06 -5.98 -3.69
CA MET A 99 -26.75 -4.58 -3.93
C MET A 99 -26.06 -3.97 -2.72
N THR A 100 -26.59 -4.23 -1.51
CA THR A 100 -25.98 -3.77 -0.25
C THR A 100 -24.57 -4.32 -0.10
N MET A 101 -24.35 -5.62 -0.36
CA MET A 101 -23.01 -6.21 -0.34
C MET A 101 -22.09 -5.59 -1.40
N THR A 102 -22.61 -5.18 -2.56
CA THR A 102 -21.82 -4.48 -3.57
C THR A 102 -21.45 -3.06 -3.14
N ALA A 103 -22.38 -2.35 -2.49
CA ALA A 103 -22.10 -1.04 -1.88
C ALA A 103 -21.02 -1.15 -0.78
N MET A 104 -21.11 -2.15 0.11
CA MET A 104 -20.07 -2.42 1.12
C MET A 104 -18.70 -2.66 0.47
N HIS A 105 -18.66 -3.48 -0.59
CA HIS A 105 -17.42 -3.80 -1.30
C HIS A 105 -16.78 -2.54 -1.92
N ASN A 106 -17.58 -1.70 -2.57
CA ASN A 106 -17.10 -0.48 -3.20
C ASN A 106 -16.64 0.57 -2.17
N LEU A 107 -17.39 0.75 -1.07
CA LEU A 107 -17.00 1.66 0.00
C LEU A 107 -15.72 1.19 0.71
N ALA A 108 -15.54 -0.13 0.89
CA ALA A 108 -14.29 -0.66 1.41
C ALA A 108 -13.09 -0.32 0.50
N SER A 109 -13.28 -0.37 -0.82
CA SER A 109 -12.25 0.08 -1.78
C SER A 109 -12.00 1.60 -1.72
N ALA A 110 -13.03 2.42 -1.47
CA ALA A 110 -12.86 3.86 -1.28
C ALA A 110 -12.02 4.16 -0.01
N TYR A 111 -12.36 3.54 1.12
CA TYR A 111 -11.58 3.63 2.35
C TYR A 111 -10.13 3.19 2.14
N TRP A 112 -9.91 2.07 1.42
CA TRP A 112 -8.57 1.60 1.10
C TRP A 112 -7.78 2.63 0.28
N GLY A 113 -8.38 3.21 -0.76
CA GLY A 113 -7.75 4.23 -1.60
C GLY A 113 -7.40 5.52 -0.86
N ARG A 114 -8.11 5.83 0.24
CA ARG A 114 -7.81 6.94 1.15
C ARG A 114 -6.78 6.63 2.23
N GLY A 115 -6.32 5.38 2.32
CA GLY A 115 -5.46 4.92 3.42
C GLY A 115 -6.18 4.75 4.76
N GLN A 116 -7.52 4.76 4.79
CA GLN A 116 -8.35 4.44 5.96
C GLN A 116 -8.44 2.91 6.10
N LEU A 117 -7.30 2.27 6.35
CA LEU A 117 -7.15 0.83 6.21
C LEU A 117 -7.95 0.02 7.23
N ASP A 118 -8.17 0.56 8.44
CA ASP A 118 -8.98 -0.10 9.47
C ASP A 118 -10.47 -0.15 9.08
N GLN A 119 -11.02 0.96 8.58
CA GLN A 119 -12.38 0.99 8.05
C GLN A 119 -12.53 0.07 6.83
N ALA A 120 -11.54 0.09 5.93
CA ALA A 120 -11.51 -0.79 4.77
C ALA A 120 -11.51 -2.27 5.18
N ALA A 121 -10.67 -2.65 6.15
CA ALA A 121 -10.55 -4.03 6.61
C ALA A 121 -11.83 -4.51 7.31
N ALA A 122 -12.42 -3.67 8.16
CA ALA A 122 -13.66 -3.98 8.85
C ALA A 122 -14.81 -4.24 7.85
N LEU A 123 -14.98 -3.35 6.88
CA LEU A 123 -16.05 -3.45 5.90
C LEU A 123 -15.81 -4.58 4.88
N ALA A 124 -14.56 -4.74 4.40
CA ALA A 124 -14.16 -5.85 3.52
C ALA A 124 -14.33 -7.22 4.20
N SER A 125 -14.03 -7.32 5.51
CA SER A 125 -14.25 -8.53 6.30
C SER A 125 -15.75 -8.84 6.45
N ARG A 126 -16.57 -7.82 6.73
CA ARG A 126 -18.04 -7.96 6.83
C ARG A 126 -18.65 -8.47 5.52
N VAL A 127 -18.37 -7.81 4.40
CA VAL A 127 -18.92 -8.22 3.08
C VAL A 127 -18.40 -9.59 2.65
N THR A 128 -17.15 -9.93 2.95
CA THR A 128 -16.58 -11.25 2.63
C THR A 128 -17.34 -12.36 3.35
N LYS A 129 -17.59 -12.20 4.66
CA LYS A 129 -18.36 -13.18 5.46
C LYS A 129 -19.79 -13.33 4.97
N LEU A 130 -20.46 -12.22 4.63
CA LEU A 130 -21.82 -12.25 4.08
C LEU A 130 -21.87 -13.00 2.75
N ARG A 131 -20.96 -12.67 1.81
CA ARG A 131 -20.89 -13.36 0.51
C ARG A 131 -20.53 -14.84 0.65
N GLN A 132 -19.62 -15.20 1.56
CA GLN A 132 -19.32 -16.61 1.87
C GLN A 132 -20.57 -17.36 2.35
N ARG A 133 -21.39 -16.75 3.23
CA ARG A 133 -22.61 -17.38 3.75
C ARG A 133 -23.72 -17.51 2.71
N ILE A 134 -23.91 -16.48 1.87
CA ILE A 134 -25.07 -16.36 0.98
C ILE A 134 -24.79 -16.99 -0.39
N LEU A 135 -23.61 -16.71 -0.95
CA LEU A 135 -23.23 -17.12 -2.32
C LEU A 135 -22.33 -18.35 -2.32
N GLY A 136 -21.75 -18.69 -1.17
CA GLY A 136 -20.73 -19.71 -1.05
C GLY A 136 -19.32 -19.17 -1.28
N GLU A 137 -18.34 -19.96 -0.87
CA GLU A 137 -16.92 -19.58 -0.91
C GLU A 137 -16.36 -19.54 -2.35
N GLU A 138 -16.84 -20.42 -3.23
CA GLU A 138 -16.35 -20.52 -4.62
C GLU A 138 -16.92 -19.44 -5.55
N HIS A 139 -17.91 -18.66 -5.09
CA HIS A 139 -18.58 -17.69 -5.94
C HIS A 139 -17.64 -16.53 -6.34
N PRO A 140 -17.64 -16.08 -7.62
CA PRO A 140 -16.71 -15.05 -8.11
C PRO A 140 -16.71 -13.76 -7.30
N GLN A 141 -17.89 -13.30 -6.84
CA GLN A 141 -17.98 -12.10 -5.98
C GLN A 141 -17.41 -12.32 -4.58
N THR A 142 -17.49 -13.54 -4.04
CA THR A 142 -16.88 -13.90 -2.77
C THR A 142 -15.36 -13.86 -2.90
N LEU A 143 -14.80 -14.50 -3.93
CA LEU A 143 -13.37 -14.49 -4.22
C LEU A 143 -12.83 -13.07 -4.49
N THR A 144 -13.62 -12.21 -5.12
CA THR A 144 -13.27 -10.80 -5.35
C THR A 144 -13.21 -10.03 -4.02
N SER A 145 -14.19 -10.21 -3.12
CA SER A 145 -14.13 -9.60 -1.78
C SER A 145 -12.95 -10.12 -0.95
N MET A 146 -12.67 -11.43 -1.01
CA MET A 146 -11.51 -12.01 -0.33
C MET A 146 -10.20 -11.42 -0.85
N THR A 147 -10.09 -11.20 -2.16
CA THR A 147 -8.90 -10.57 -2.78
C THR A 147 -8.72 -9.12 -2.30
N ASN A 148 -9.79 -8.33 -2.21
CA ASN A 148 -9.71 -6.96 -1.68
C ASN A 148 -9.36 -6.94 -0.18
N LEU A 149 -9.90 -7.88 0.60
CA LEU A 149 -9.56 -8.02 2.02
C LEU A 149 -8.09 -8.41 2.20
N ALA A 150 -7.57 -9.35 1.41
CA ALA A 150 -6.15 -9.71 1.41
C ALA A 150 -5.27 -8.51 1.04
N SER A 151 -5.65 -7.75 0.00
CA SER A 151 -4.96 -6.50 -0.36
C SER A 151 -4.95 -5.48 0.79
N THR A 152 -6.06 -5.35 1.50
CA THR A 152 -6.17 -4.43 2.65
C THR A 152 -5.24 -4.87 3.78
N TYR A 153 -5.20 -6.17 4.11
CA TYR A 153 -4.26 -6.70 5.10
C TYR A 153 -2.81 -6.49 4.71
N ARG A 154 -2.45 -6.64 3.42
CA ARG A 154 -1.09 -6.30 2.94
C ARG A 154 -0.76 -4.83 3.17
N SER A 155 -1.67 -3.92 2.85
CA SER A 155 -1.49 -2.49 3.10
C SER A 155 -1.38 -2.14 4.59
N GLN A 156 -2.00 -2.91 5.49
CA GLN A 156 -1.84 -2.76 6.94
C GLN A 156 -0.55 -3.41 7.49
N GLY A 157 0.23 -4.09 6.65
CA GLY A 157 1.37 -4.89 7.09
C GLY A 157 0.98 -6.18 7.83
N LEU A 158 -0.29 -6.58 7.79
CA LEU A 158 -0.80 -7.83 8.39
C LEU A 158 -0.58 -9.02 7.45
N TRP A 159 0.68 -9.25 7.10
CA TRP A 159 1.09 -10.23 6.08
C TRP A 159 0.66 -11.66 6.40
N GLY A 160 0.62 -12.05 7.68
CA GLY A 160 0.11 -13.36 8.08
C GLY A 160 -1.38 -13.57 7.78
N ASN A 161 -2.19 -12.51 7.87
CA ASN A 161 -3.61 -12.58 7.51
C ASN A 161 -3.80 -12.56 5.99
N ALA A 162 -3.02 -11.74 5.29
CA ALA A 162 -3.00 -11.71 3.83
C ALA A 162 -2.61 -13.06 3.24
N GLN A 163 -1.50 -13.66 3.70
CA GLN A 163 -1.01 -14.96 3.23
C GLN A 163 -2.06 -16.07 3.38
N LYS A 164 -2.79 -16.12 4.50
CA LYS A 164 -3.87 -17.09 4.71
C LYS A 164 -4.99 -16.94 3.69
N LEU A 165 -5.42 -15.71 3.42
CA LEU A 165 -6.44 -15.44 2.41
C LEU A 165 -5.94 -15.72 0.99
N ASP A 166 -4.74 -15.26 0.64
CA ASP A 166 -4.14 -15.47 -0.68
C ASP A 166 -3.97 -16.97 -0.98
N SER A 167 -3.58 -17.77 0.01
CA SER A 167 -3.48 -19.23 -0.11
C SER A 167 -4.83 -19.84 -0.42
N ARG A 168 -5.87 -19.43 0.32
CA ARG A 168 -7.23 -19.92 0.09
C ARG A 168 -7.78 -19.49 -1.27
N ILE A 169 -7.57 -18.24 -1.67
CA ILE A 169 -8.00 -17.72 -2.98
C ILE A 169 -7.31 -18.50 -4.11
N PHE A 170 -6.00 -18.74 -4.00
CA PHE A 170 -5.24 -19.49 -4.99
C PHE A 170 -5.75 -20.93 -5.13
N GLU A 171 -5.97 -21.63 -4.00
CA GLU A 171 -6.55 -22.98 -3.98
C GLU A 171 -7.92 -23.00 -4.69
N MET A 172 -8.81 -22.08 -4.32
CA MET A 172 -10.17 -22.02 -4.86
C MET A 172 -10.20 -21.68 -6.35
N LYS A 173 -9.39 -20.72 -6.81
CA LYS A 173 -9.29 -20.38 -8.23
C LYS A 173 -8.65 -21.50 -9.03
N THR A 174 -7.67 -22.20 -8.47
CA THR A 174 -7.08 -23.39 -9.11
C THR A 174 -8.13 -24.47 -9.33
N LYS A 175 -8.98 -24.74 -8.32
CA LYS A 175 -10.05 -25.74 -8.40
C LYS A 175 -11.14 -25.35 -9.41
N THR A 176 -11.55 -24.08 -9.44
CA THR A 176 -12.73 -23.62 -10.20
C THR A 176 -12.41 -23.17 -11.62
N LEU A 177 -11.27 -22.51 -11.84
CA LEU A 177 -10.87 -21.94 -13.12
C LEU A 177 -9.73 -22.72 -13.79
N GLY A 178 -9.04 -23.56 -13.02
CA GLY A 178 -7.83 -24.27 -13.46
C GLY A 178 -6.53 -23.50 -13.16
N PRO A 179 -5.38 -24.19 -13.19
CA PRO A 179 -4.07 -23.64 -12.82
C PRO A 179 -3.55 -22.56 -13.76
N SER A 180 -3.89 -22.62 -15.05
CA SER A 180 -3.39 -21.69 -16.08
C SER A 180 -4.30 -20.47 -16.32
N HIS A 181 -5.44 -20.37 -15.64
CA HIS A 181 -6.36 -19.26 -15.85
C HIS A 181 -5.74 -17.94 -15.35
N PRO A 182 -5.84 -16.80 -16.09
CA PRO A 182 -5.19 -15.53 -15.72
C PRO A 182 -5.49 -15.06 -14.29
N SER A 183 -6.73 -15.24 -13.82
CA SER A 183 -7.12 -14.91 -12.44
C SER A 183 -6.45 -15.81 -11.38
N THR A 184 -6.17 -17.07 -11.70
CA THR A 184 -5.43 -18.01 -10.85
C THR A 184 -3.95 -17.59 -10.76
N LEU A 185 -3.35 -17.24 -11.91
CA LEU A 185 -1.99 -16.70 -11.98
C LEU A 185 -1.85 -15.38 -11.21
N GLY A 186 -2.84 -14.50 -11.30
CA GLY A 186 -2.90 -13.29 -10.47
C GLY A 186 -2.92 -13.58 -8.97
N SER A 187 -3.69 -14.57 -8.50
CA SER A 187 -3.65 -14.99 -7.09
C SER A 187 -2.34 -15.64 -6.69
N MET A 188 -1.69 -16.36 -7.60
CA MET A 188 -0.38 -16.96 -7.40
C MET A 188 0.70 -15.89 -7.16
N SER A 189 0.66 -14.81 -7.94
CA SER A 189 1.54 -13.64 -7.74
C SER A 189 1.33 -12.99 -6.37
N ASN A 190 0.07 -12.75 -5.97
CA ASN A 190 -0.23 -12.18 -4.64
C ASN A 190 0.27 -13.08 -3.51
N LEU A 191 0.11 -14.40 -3.65
CA LEU A 191 0.60 -15.36 -2.67
C LEU A 191 2.14 -15.35 -2.54
N ALA A 192 2.86 -15.26 -3.66
CA ALA A 192 4.31 -15.14 -3.64
C ALA A 192 4.77 -13.87 -2.90
N ILE A 193 4.11 -12.73 -3.17
CA ILE A 193 4.37 -11.46 -2.47
C ILE A 193 4.14 -11.61 -0.96
N SER A 194 3.01 -12.21 -0.57
CA SER A 194 2.68 -12.44 0.84
C SER A 194 3.68 -13.37 1.56
N TYR A 195 4.24 -14.37 0.87
CA TYR A 195 5.31 -15.19 1.43
C TYR A 195 6.64 -14.42 1.57
N ALA A 196 7.03 -13.63 0.56
CA ALA A 196 8.26 -12.84 0.60
C ALA A 196 8.27 -11.86 1.78
N HIS A 197 7.17 -11.14 2.01
CA HIS A 197 7.06 -10.22 3.15
C HIS A 197 6.95 -10.90 4.53
N LEU A 198 6.76 -12.22 4.56
CA LEU A 198 6.86 -13.03 5.78
C LEU A 198 8.26 -13.63 5.97
N GLY A 199 9.22 -13.31 5.10
CA GLY A 199 10.57 -13.90 5.13
C GLY A 199 10.60 -15.37 4.70
N ARG A 200 9.48 -15.89 4.17
CA ARG A 200 9.34 -17.27 3.68
C ARG A 200 9.77 -17.35 2.23
N TYR A 201 11.05 -17.08 2.00
CA TYR A 201 11.57 -16.82 0.68
C TYR A 201 11.64 -18.05 -0.22
N GLU A 202 11.83 -19.24 0.35
CA GLU A 202 11.81 -20.50 -0.39
C GLU A 202 10.42 -20.76 -0.99
N GLU A 203 9.35 -20.56 -0.21
CA GLU A 203 7.98 -20.68 -0.72
C GLU A 203 7.65 -19.58 -1.73
N ALA A 204 8.08 -18.35 -1.46
CA ALA A 204 7.90 -17.24 -2.38
C ALA A 204 8.58 -17.49 -3.74
N GLU A 205 9.83 -17.97 -3.73
CA GLU A 205 10.59 -18.29 -4.95
C GLU A 205 9.96 -19.46 -5.69
N SER A 206 9.59 -20.53 -4.99
CA SER A 206 8.98 -21.70 -5.60
C SER A 206 7.75 -21.32 -6.42
N ILE A 207 6.87 -20.50 -5.82
CA ILE A 207 5.65 -20.02 -6.46
C ILE A 207 5.96 -18.99 -7.56
N ALA A 208 6.79 -17.98 -7.29
CA ALA A 208 7.10 -16.95 -8.28
C ALA A 208 7.80 -17.53 -9.53
N ARG A 209 8.70 -18.50 -9.36
CA ARG A 209 9.35 -19.20 -10.47
C ARG A 209 8.37 -20.04 -11.26
N GLN A 210 7.51 -20.82 -10.59
CA GLN A 210 6.48 -21.60 -11.29
C GLN A 210 5.53 -20.69 -12.09
N LEU A 211 5.18 -19.52 -11.55
CA LEU A 211 4.38 -18.51 -12.22
C LEU A 211 5.06 -17.95 -13.47
N VAL A 212 6.34 -17.58 -13.37
CA VAL A 212 7.14 -17.11 -14.52
C VAL A 212 7.29 -18.21 -15.57
N ASP A 213 7.64 -19.44 -15.17
CA ASP A 213 7.80 -20.58 -16.08
C ASP A 213 6.51 -20.88 -16.86
N LEU A 214 5.34 -20.78 -16.21
CA LEU A 214 4.05 -20.96 -16.86
C LEU A 214 3.74 -19.78 -17.80
N GLY A 215 4.01 -18.56 -17.36
CA GLY A 215 3.85 -17.37 -18.18
C GLY A 215 4.73 -17.39 -19.43
N GLU A 216 5.98 -17.82 -19.35
CA GLU A 216 6.89 -17.92 -20.50
C GLU A 216 6.48 -18.98 -21.53
N ARG A 217 5.70 -19.99 -21.12
CA ARG A 217 5.16 -21.01 -22.05
C ARG A 217 3.93 -20.53 -22.80
N GLU A 218 3.09 -19.73 -22.15
CA GLU A 218 1.75 -19.39 -22.64
C GLU A 218 1.63 -17.97 -23.18
N LEU A 219 2.53 -17.06 -22.77
CA LEU A 219 2.46 -15.63 -23.07
C LEU A 219 3.68 -15.17 -23.88
N PRO A 220 3.51 -14.16 -24.76
CA PRO A 220 4.64 -13.50 -25.38
C PRO A 220 5.60 -12.89 -24.34
N PRO A 221 6.92 -12.84 -24.60
CA PRO A 221 7.89 -12.19 -23.70
C PRO A 221 7.59 -10.71 -23.39
N THR A 222 6.77 -10.07 -24.23
CA THR A 222 6.33 -8.67 -24.11
C THR A 222 5.06 -8.51 -23.27
N ASP A 223 4.47 -9.59 -22.76
CA ASP A 223 3.24 -9.53 -21.98
C ASP A 223 3.46 -8.80 -20.64
N ALA A 224 2.62 -7.81 -20.36
CA ALA A 224 2.75 -6.97 -19.17
C ALA A 224 2.62 -7.75 -17.86
N SER A 225 1.80 -8.82 -17.84
CA SER A 225 1.64 -9.67 -16.65
C SER A 225 2.90 -10.49 -16.42
N LEU A 226 3.46 -11.08 -17.49
CA LEU A 226 4.72 -11.82 -17.41
C LEU A 226 5.87 -10.94 -16.92
N LEU A 227 6.00 -9.72 -17.46
CA LEU A 227 7.01 -8.77 -17.00
C LEU A 227 6.83 -8.43 -15.51
N ASN A 228 5.59 -8.23 -15.06
CA ASN A 228 5.30 -7.99 -13.64
C ASN A 228 5.63 -9.21 -12.75
N TRP A 229 5.36 -10.42 -13.21
CA TRP A 229 5.72 -11.64 -12.47
C TRP A 229 7.23 -11.83 -12.40
N LYS A 230 7.96 -11.50 -13.48
CA LYS A 230 9.42 -11.46 -13.47
C LYS A 230 9.94 -10.46 -12.42
N LEU A 231 9.39 -9.26 -12.34
CA LEU A 231 9.77 -8.31 -11.27
C LEU A 231 9.45 -8.85 -9.86
N THR A 232 8.36 -9.58 -9.69
CA THR A 232 8.03 -10.22 -8.41
C THR A 232 9.11 -11.25 -8.03
N LEU A 233 9.50 -12.11 -8.96
CA LEU A 233 10.58 -13.08 -8.75
C LEU A 233 11.93 -12.40 -8.48
N ALA A 234 12.23 -11.31 -9.18
CA ALA A 234 13.44 -10.53 -8.96
C ALA A 234 13.48 -9.90 -7.56
N SER A 235 12.34 -9.36 -7.09
CA SER A 235 12.22 -8.87 -5.71
C SER A 235 12.47 -9.98 -4.70
N THR A 236 11.91 -11.17 -4.90
CA THR A 236 12.18 -12.32 -4.02
C THR A 236 13.65 -12.68 -4.00
N TYR A 237 14.34 -12.66 -5.15
CA TYR A 237 15.79 -12.87 -5.18
C TYR A 237 16.57 -11.78 -4.44
N ARG A 238 16.16 -10.52 -4.56
CA ARG A 238 16.77 -9.41 -3.84
C ARG A 238 16.60 -9.57 -2.33
N ASP A 239 15.40 -9.92 -1.87
CA ASP A 239 15.10 -10.12 -0.45
C ASP A 239 15.89 -11.30 0.15
N GLN A 240 16.26 -12.30 -0.66
CA GLN A 240 17.19 -13.38 -0.28
C GLN A 240 18.68 -12.98 -0.32
N GLY A 241 19.01 -11.75 -0.74
CA GLY A 241 20.40 -11.31 -0.98
C GLY A 241 21.03 -11.85 -2.27
N ARG A 242 20.25 -12.50 -3.15
CA ARG A 242 20.70 -13.03 -4.46
C ARG A 242 20.65 -11.94 -5.53
N LEU A 243 21.39 -10.86 -5.29
CA LEU A 243 21.32 -9.62 -6.07
C LEU A 243 21.64 -9.80 -7.57
N ASP A 244 22.55 -10.70 -7.93
CA ASP A 244 22.88 -10.97 -9.34
C ASP A 244 21.72 -11.63 -10.10
N SER A 245 20.94 -12.48 -9.42
CA SER A 245 19.74 -13.10 -10.00
C SER A 245 18.62 -12.08 -10.18
N ALA A 246 18.45 -11.18 -9.21
CA ALA A 246 17.52 -10.06 -9.31
C ALA A 246 17.90 -9.12 -10.46
N GLU A 247 19.16 -8.67 -10.52
CA GLU A 247 19.66 -7.76 -11.57
C GLU A 247 19.42 -8.34 -12.97
N LYS A 248 19.77 -9.62 -13.18
CA LYS A 248 19.61 -10.26 -14.49
C LYS A 248 18.17 -10.15 -14.99
N LEU A 249 17.21 -10.45 -14.13
CA LEU A 249 15.79 -10.46 -14.46
C LEU A 249 15.23 -9.04 -14.61
N GLU A 250 15.62 -8.12 -13.74
CA GLU A 250 15.21 -6.71 -13.80
C GLU A 250 15.76 -6.01 -15.05
N ARG A 251 17.01 -6.28 -15.45
CA ARG A 251 17.58 -5.75 -16.69
C ARG A 251 16.82 -6.24 -17.92
N GLU A 252 16.43 -7.50 -17.95
CA GLU A 252 15.59 -8.04 -19.01
C GLU A 252 14.25 -7.30 -19.07
N VAL A 253 13.57 -7.14 -17.93
CA VAL A 253 12.29 -6.43 -17.86
C VAL A 253 12.42 -4.96 -18.28
N VAL A 254 13.46 -4.26 -17.82
CA VAL A 254 13.72 -2.85 -18.20
C VAL A 254 13.96 -2.74 -19.70
N ALA A 255 14.73 -3.66 -20.30
CA ALA A 255 15.00 -3.64 -21.74
C ALA A 255 13.70 -3.83 -22.55
N VAL A 256 12.92 -4.87 -22.24
CA VAL A 256 11.66 -5.15 -22.94
C VAL A 256 10.62 -4.05 -22.73
N SER A 257 10.45 -3.57 -21.50
CA SER A 257 9.47 -2.50 -21.20
C SER A 257 9.83 -1.17 -21.86
N ARG A 258 11.12 -0.81 -21.95
CA ARG A 258 11.56 0.35 -22.74
C ARG A 258 11.24 0.22 -24.22
N GLU A 259 11.46 -0.96 -24.80
CA GLU A 259 11.21 -1.20 -26.21
C GLU A 259 9.71 -1.15 -26.55
N ILE A 260 8.87 -1.80 -25.73
CA ILE A 260 7.46 -2.02 -26.04
C ILE A 260 6.55 -0.91 -25.52
N LEU A 261 6.78 -0.46 -24.28
CA LEU A 261 5.93 0.53 -23.61
C LEU A 261 6.52 1.95 -23.69
N GLY A 262 7.80 2.06 -24.02
CA GLY A 262 8.56 3.31 -23.95
C GLY A 262 9.08 3.61 -22.55
N THR A 263 10.10 4.46 -22.46
CA THR A 263 10.74 4.85 -21.18
C THR A 263 9.81 5.67 -20.28
N ASN A 264 8.85 6.38 -20.87
CA ASN A 264 7.89 7.24 -20.16
C ASN A 264 6.73 6.46 -19.51
N ASN A 265 6.63 5.15 -19.76
CA ASN A 265 5.56 4.35 -19.20
C ASN A 265 5.76 4.16 -17.68
N PRO A 266 4.71 4.31 -16.84
CA PRO A 266 4.81 4.11 -15.39
C PRO A 266 5.35 2.73 -14.97
N PHE A 267 5.07 1.68 -15.75
CA PHE A 267 5.62 0.35 -15.50
C PHE A 267 7.14 0.31 -15.75
N THR A 268 7.61 0.92 -16.84
CA THR A 268 9.05 1.04 -17.17
C THR A 268 9.80 1.84 -16.11
N LEU A 269 9.22 2.93 -15.61
CA LEU A 269 9.81 3.72 -14.52
C LEU A 269 9.93 2.92 -13.22
N THR A 270 8.88 2.16 -12.88
CA THR A 270 8.90 1.26 -11.72
C THR A 270 9.96 0.16 -11.87
N SER A 271 10.09 -0.47 -13.04
CA SER A 271 11.10 -1.51 -13.27
C SER A 271 12.53 -0.94 -13.20
N MET A 272 12.75 0.28 -13.69
CA MET A 272 14.02 1.00 -13.56
C MET A 272 14.34 1.34 -12.10
N ALA A 273 13.35 1.78 -11.32
CA ALA A 273 13.54 2.05 -9.89
C ALA A 273 13.90 0.77 -9.10
N ASN A 274 13.28 -0.37 -9.42
CA ASN A 274 13.61 -1.65 -8.80
C ASN A 274 15.05 -2.07 -9.12
N LEU A 275 15.48 -1.95 -10.39
CA LEU A 275 16.85 -2.22 -10.80
C LEU A 275 17.86 -1.29 -10.09
N ALA A 276 17.52 -0.01 -9.92
CA ALA A 276 18.37 0.92 -9.16
C ALA A 276 18.49 0.52 -7.69
N SER A 277 17.40 0.04 -7.07
CA SER A 277 17.45 -0.49 -5.70
C SER A 277 18.40 -1.69 -5.60
N THR A 278 18.34 -2.62 -6.56
CA THR A 278 19.26 -3.75 -6.63
C THR A 278 20.72 -3.29 -6.79
N TYR A 279 21.00 -2.30 -7.65
CA TYR A 279 22.34 -1.68 -7.74
C TYR A 279 22.80 -1.05 -6.42
N ARG A 280 21.90 -0.37 -5.71
CA ARG A 280 22.21 0.26 -4.43
C ARG A 280 22.58 -0.78 -3.36
N GLU A 281 21.87 -1.92 -3.32
CA GLU A 281 22.14 -3.03 -2.41
C GLU A 281 23.43 -3.79 -2.76
N GLN A 282 23.80 -3.84 -4.05
CA GLN A 282 25.11 -4.35 -4.49
C GLN A 282 26.28 -3.41 -4.15
N GLY A 283 26.02 -2.21 -3.60
CA GLY A 283 27.03 -1.16 -3.39
C GLY A 283 27.43 -0.43 -4.68
N ARG A 284 26.76 -0.69 -5.81
CA ARG A 284 26.98 -0.04 -7.10
C ARG A 284 26.22 1.30 -7.18
N TRP A 285 26.51 2.19 -6.25
CA TRP A 285 25.75 3.44 -6.08
C TRP A 285 25.81 4.39 -7.29
N SER A 286 26.87 4.34 -8.10
CA SER A 286 26.96 5.13 -9.35
C SER A 286 25.99 4.64 -10.41
N ASP A 287 25.76 3.32 -10.50
CA ASP A 287 24.78 2.75 -11.43
C ASP A 287 23.35 3.05 -10.98
N ALA A 288 23.10 2.95 -9.67
CA ALA A 288 21.82 3.36 -9.06
C ALA A 288 21.54 4.84 -9.33
N GLU A 289 22.48 5.75 -9.03
CA GLU A 289 22.32 7.19 -9.25
C GLU A 289 21.99 7.52 -10.71
N ARG A 290 22.72 6.91 -11.66
CA ARG A 290 22.50 7.15 -13.08
C ARG A 290 21.07 6.80 -13.48
N LEU A 291 20.58 5.65 -13.02
CA LEU A 291 19.25 5.16 -13.35
C LEU A 291 18.15 5.96 -12.63
N GLU A 292 18.35 6.31 -11.36
CA GLU A 292 17.41 7.13 -10.58
C GLU A 292 17.29 8.56 -11.12
N LYS A 293 18.40 9.18 -11.55
CA LYS A 293 18.36 10.48 -12.25
C LYS A 293 17.52 10.42 -13.53
N GLU A 294 17.65 9.34 -14.29
CA GLU A 294 16.83 9.11 -15.49
C GLU A 294 15.34 8.99 -15.11
N VAL A 295 15.00 8.21 -14.09
CA VAL A 295 13.62 8.08 -13.59
C VAL A 295 13.07 9.42 -13.11
N VAL A 296 13.82 10.18 -12.31
CA VAL A 296 13.39 11.50 -11.80
C VAL A 296 13.10 12.45 -12.97
N ALA A 297 14.03 12.63 -13.89
CA ALA A 297 13.86 13.55 -15.03
C ALA A 297 12.63 13.20 -15.90
N ILE A 298 12.41 11.91 -16.15
CA ILE A 298 11.25 11.46 -16.93
C ILE A 298 9.95 11.63 -16.14
N SER A 299 9.93 11.28 -14.86
CA SER A 299 8.74 11.41 -14.01
C SER A 299 8.34 12.87 -13.80
N GLU A 300 9.29 13.79 -13.64
CA GLU A 300 9.02 15.25 -13.62
C GLU A 300 8.36 15.71 -14.93
N THR A 301 8.83 15.22 -16.07
CA THR A 301 8.29 15.59 -17.39
C THR A 301 6.89 15.02 -17.64
N VAL A 302 6.65 13.77 -17.24
CA VAL A 302 5.43 13.02 -17.59
C VAL A 302 4.32 13.20 -16.55
N LEU A 303 4.68 13.20 -15.26
CA LEU A 303 3.74 13.22 -14.14
C LEU A 303 3.71 14.58 -13.43
N GLY A 304 4.76 15.37 -13.58
CA GLY A 304 4.96 16.64 -12.87
C GLY A 304 5.81 16.49 -11.61
N GLU A 305 6.42 17.61 -11.19
CA GLU A 305 7.34 17.68 -10.04
C GLU A 305 6.66 17.35 -8.70
N THR A 306 5.37 17.63 -8.58
CA THR A 306 4.58 17.42 -7.34
C THR A 306 3.91 16.06 -7.27
N HIS A 307 4.04 15.23 -8.32
CA HIS A 307 3.36 13.95 -8.36
C HIS A 307 3.99 12.95 -7.36
N PRO A 308 3.18 12.16 -6.62
CA PRO A 308 3.70 11.26 -5.58
C PRO A 308 4.78 10.27 -6.06
N GLN A 309 4.67 9.76 -7.28
CA GLN A 309 5.69 8.88 -7.84
C GLN A 309 7.00 9.61 -8.15
N THR A 310 6.95 10.84 -8.67
CA THR A 310 8.13 11.68 -8.90
C THR A 310 8.85 11.94 -7.58
N LEU A 311 8.10 12.35 -6.55
CA LEU A 311 8.64 12.61 -5.21
C LEU A 311 9.25 11.35 -4.59
N MET A 312 8.66 10.16 -4.81
CA MET A 312 9.23 8.89 -4.35
C MET A 312 10.57 8.58 -5.05
N SER A 313 10.65 8.80 -6.36
CA SER A 313 11.90 8.63 -7.11
C SER A 313 13.00 9.59 -6.63
N ILE A 314 12.63 10.83 -6.27
CA ILE A 314 13.54 11.81 -5.68
C ILE A 314 14.04 11.33 -4.30
N SER A 315 13.17 10.76 -3.46
CA SER A 315 13.57 10.16 -2.17
C SER A 315 14.53 8.98 -2.34
N ASN A 316 14.32 8.13 -3.35
CA ASN A 316 15.26 7.04 -3.67
C ASN A 316 16.63 7.58 -4.06
N LEU A 317 16.70 8.60 -4.92
CA LEU A 317 17.94 9.26 -5.29
C LEU A 317 18.65 9.90 -4.08
N ALA A 318 17.90 10.51 -3.16
CA ALA A 318 18.44 11.02 -1.91
C ALA A 318 19.04 9.90 -1.02
N SER A 319 18.40 8.74 -0.97
CA SER A 319 18.93 7.55 -0.29
C SER A 319 20.23 7.07 -0.93
N THR A 320 20.33 7.08 -2.26
CA THR A 320 21.58 6.77 -2.98
C THR A 320 22.69 7.77 -2.65
N TYR A 321 22.41 9.07 -2.63
CA TYR A 321 23.38 10.09 -2.18
C TYR A 321 23.85 9.88 -0.75
N ARG A 322 22.94 9.52 0.15
CA ARG A 322 23.29 9.18 1.52
C ARG A 322 24.24 7.98 1.58
N ASN A 323 23.98 6.93 0.81
CA ASN A 323 24.85 5.75 0.75
C ASN A 323 26.24 6.06 0.15
N GLN A 324 26.34 7.03 -0.75
CA GLN A 324 27.62 7.54 -1.27
C GLN A 324 28.36 8.47 -0.29
N GLY A 325 27.76 8.80 0.87
CA GLY A 325 28.31 9.78 1.81
C GLY A 325 28.13 11.25 1.38
N ARG A 326 27.37 11.51 0.31
CA ARG A 326 27.03 12.85 -0.19
C ARG A 326 25.86 13.43 0.60
N LEU A 327 26.08 13.63 1.90
CA LEU A 327 25.01 13.88 2.87
C LEU A 327 24.28 15.21 2.65
N GLU A 328 24.97 16.27 2.22
CA GLU A 328 24.31 17.56 1.92
C GLU A 328 23.35 17.44 0.72
N GLU A 329 23.75 16.71 -0.33
CA GLU A 329 22.89 16.49 -1.49
C GLU A 329 21.68 15.61 -1.12
N ALA A 330 21.89 14.59 -0.31
CA ALA A 330 20.80 13.76 0.23
C ALA A 330 19.82 14.58 1.08
N LYS A 331 20.34 15.49 1.93
CA LYS A 331 19.53 16.37 2.78
C LYS A 331 18.73 17.36 1.95
N ASP A 332 19.37 18.04 1.00
CA ASP A 332 18.70 19.07 0.19
C ASP A 332 17.62 18.44 -0.69
N LEU A 333 17.93 17.32 -1.34
CA LEU A 333 17.01 16.64 -2.24
C LEU A 333 15.86 15.98 -1.46
N GLY A 334 16.17 15.20 -0.41
CA GLY A 334 15.18 14.54 0.43
C GLY A 334 14.32 15.52 1.24
N GLY A 335 14.91 16.63 1.70
CA GLY A 335 14.22 17.71 2.39
C GLY A 335 13.18 18.41 1.50
N LYS A 336 13.55 18.73 0.26
CA LYS A 336 12.61 19.28 -0.75
C LYS A 336 11.48 18.30 -1.04
N ALA A 337 11.79 17.04 -1.33
CA ALA A 337 10.77 16.03 -1.61
C ALA A 337 9.80 15.86 -0.43
N THR A 338 10.32 15.78 0.80
CA THR A 338 9.50 15.66 2.02
C THR A 338 8.60 16.87 2.23
N ALA A 339 9.10 18.08 1.99
CA ALA A 339 8.31 19.30 2.10
C ALA A 339 7.14 19.33 1.10
N VAL A 340 7.40 18.97 -0.16
CA VAL A 340 6.36 18.91 -1.20
C VAL A 340 5.37 17.78 -0.92
N MET A 341 5.82 16.59 -0.50
CA MET A 341 4.93 15.50 -0.07
C MET A 341 4.00 15.95 1.07
N LYS A 342 4.52 16.69 2.04
CA LYS A 342 3.73 17.23 3.14
C LYS A 342 2.66 18.22 2.68
N GLU A 343 2.96 19.04 1.68
CA GLU A 343 1.99 19.99 1.09
C GLU A 343 0.91 19.27 0.26
N VAL A 344 1.31 18.35 -0.61
CA VAL A 344 0.42 17.71 -1.60
C VAL A 344 -0.39 16.56 -1.01
N LEU A 345 0.25 15.70 -0.21
CA LEU A 345 -0.36 14.49 0.34
C LEU A 345 -0.80 14.66 1.79
N GLY A 346 -0.29 15.69 2.46
CA GLY A 346 -0.46 15.89 3.90
C GLY A 346 0.60 15.17 4.72
N GLU A 347 0.77 15.64 5.95
CA GLU A 347 1.81 15.15 6.86
C GLU A 347 1.59 13.69 7.32
N ARG A 348 0.34 13.26 7.43
CA ARG A 348 -0.01 11.90 7.86
C ARG A 348 0.05 10.86 6.75
N HIS A 349 0.26 11.28 5.49
CA HIS A 349 0.27 10.33 4.40
C HIS A 349 1.45 9.34 4.54
N PRO A 350 1.25 8.02 4.35
CA PRO A 350 2.28 7.01 4.55
C PRO A 350 3.61 7.33 3.84
N HIS A 351 3.57 7.78 2.59
CA HIS A 351 4.77 8.19 1.84
C HIS A 351 5.51 9.37 2.50
N THR A 352 4.78 10.39 2.99
CA THR A 352 5.39 11.53 3.69
C THR A 352 6.08 11.08 4.97
N LEU A 353 5.46 10.16 5.72
CA LEU A 353 6.02 9.63 6.95
C LEU A 353 7.31 8.84 6.70
N VAL A 354 7.34 7.99 5.67
CA VAL A 354 8.56 7.27 5.26
C VAL A 354 9.66 8.25 4.86
N ALA A 355 9.34 9.26 4.03
CA ALA A 355 10.31 10.28 3.64
C ALA A 355 10.87 11.07 4.84
N MET A 356 10.04 11.39 5.83
CA MET A 356 10.48 12.00 7.09
C MET A 356 11.42 11.08 7.89
N ALA A 357 11.12 9.78 7.95
CA ALA A 357 11.97 8.82 8.64
C ALA A 357 13.33 8.68 7.93
N ASP A 358 13.35 8.64 6.60
CA ASP A 358 14.58 8.61 5.81
C ASP A 358 15.40 9.89 5.97
N LEU A 359 14.76 11.06 5.96
CA LEU A 359 15.44 12.34 6.18
C LEU A 359 16.05 12.42 7.58
N ALA A 360 15.40 11.84 8.60
CA ALA A 360 15.96 11.76 9.95
C ALA A 360 17.25 10.93 10.00
N VAL A 361 17.31 9.82 9.24
CA VAL A 361 18.57 9.04 9.09
C VAL A 361 19.66 9.87 8.43
N THR A 362 19.33 10.71 7.44
CA THR A 362 20.28 11.63 6.82
C THR A 362 20.84 12.64 7.84
N TYR A 363 19.99 13.29 8.63
CA TYR A 363 20.44 14.20 9.71
C TYR A 363 21.31 13.49 10.74
N GLN A 364 20.98 12.25 11.08
CA GLN A 364 21.77 11.44 11.99
C GLN A 364 23.18 11.18 11.45
N MET A 365 23.31 10.80 10.17
CA MET A 365 24.61 10.59 9.53
C MET A 365 25.44 11.88 9.44
N MET A 366 24.76 13.03 9.34
CA MET A 366 25.39 14.36 9.38
C MET A 366 25.80 14.81 10.80
N ARG A 367 25.56 14.00 11.83
CA ARG A 367 25.76 14.36 13.25
C ARG A 367 24.88 15.55 13.70
N GLN A 368 23.76 15.79 13.02
CA GLN A 368 22.74 16.78 13.41
C GLN A 368 21.74 16.13 14.36
N SER A 369 22.22 15.66 15.52
CA SER A 369 21.46 14.80 16.42
C SER A 369 20.11 15.38 16.90
N PRO A 370 19.99 16.69 17.22
CA PRO A 370 18.70 17.24 17.63
C PRO A 370 17.63 17.18 16.51
N ASP A 371 18.01 17.52 15.27
CA ASP A 371 17.09 17.52 14.13
C ASP A 371 16.68 16.09 13.77
N ALA A 372 17.63 15.15 13.83
CA ALA A 372 17.37 13.73 13.62
C ALA A 372 16.37 13.18 14.64
N GLU A 373 16.59 13.45 15.94
CA GLU A 373 15.72 12.99 17.03
C GLU A 373 14.30 13.56 16.91
N ILE A 374 14.17 14.88 16.70
CA ILE A 374 12.87 15.54 16.58
C ILE A 374 12.09 14.97 15.39
N LEU A 375 12.74 14.82 14.23
CA LEU A 375 12.07 14.35 13.03
C LEU A 375 11.71 12.86 13.12
N ALA A 376 12.62 12.01 13.61
CA ALA A 376 12.36 10.58 13.81
C ALA A 376 11.25 10.34 14.83
N ALA A 377 11.26 11.03 15.98
CA ALA A 377 10.21 10.91 16.99
C ALA A 377 8.84 11.41 16.50
N ARG A 378 8.83 12.48 15.68
CA ARG A 378 7.59 12.96 15.05
C ARG A 378 7.06 11.96 14.03
N SER A 379 7.92 11.44 13.15
CA SER A 379 7.54 10.46 12.14
C SER A 379 6.99 9.17 12.78
N LEU A 380 7.71 8.61 13.77
CA LEU A 380 7.28 7.41 14.48
C LEU A 380 5.89 7.57 15.11
N ARG A 381 5.66 8.66 15.85
CA ARG A 381 4.37 8.93 16.50
C ARG A 381 3.23 8.96 15.49
N LEU A 382 3.42 9.67 14.37
CA LEU A 382 2.41 9.78 13.33
C LEU A 382 2.20 8.45 12.59
N MET A 383 3.24 7.64 12.42
CA MET A 383 3.11 6.28 11.88
C MET A 383 2.29 5.38 12.81
N GLU A 384 2.56 5.40 14.12
CA GLU A 384 1.77 4.65 15.11
C GLU A 384 0.29 5.04 15.09
N GLU A 385 -0.02 6.34 14.95
CA GLU A 385 -1.39 6.85 14.86
C GLU A 385 -2.07 6.54 13.52
N THR A 386 -1.32 6.42 12.42
CA THR A 386 -1.91 6.38 11.07
C THR A 386 -1.92 5.00 10.43
N ILE A 387 -0.78 4.30 10.45
CA ILE A 387 -0.63 2.97 9.82
C ILE A 387 -0.51 1.85 10.85
N GLY A 388 -0.46 2.20 12.14
CA GLY A 388 -0.46 1.26 13.25
C GLY A 388 0.94 0.94 13.77
N LYS A 389 0.95 0.54 15.05
CA LYS A 389 2.17 0.33 15.85
C LYS A 389 2.98 -0.92 15.47
N ASP A 390 2.33 -1.88 14.82
CA ASP A 390 2.90 -3.17 14.42
C ASP A 390 3.24 -3.20 12.92
N HIS A 391 2.98 -2.12 12.18
CA HIS A 391 3.29 -2.05 10.75
C HIS A 391 4.81 -2.08 10.51
N PRO A 392 5.32 -2.83 9.50
CA PRO A 392 6.75 -2.94 9.21
C PRO A 392 7.50 -1.60 9.18
N HIS A 393 6.98 -0.60 8.44
CA HIS A 393 7.55 0.75 8.41
C HIS A 393 7.60 1.45 9.77
N THR A 394 6.57 1.31 10.61
CA THR A 394 6.57 1.87 11.98
C THR A 394 7.67 1.25 12.82
N LEU A 395 7.86 -0.07 12.72
CA LEU A 395 8.92 -0.79 13.44
C LEU A 395 10.32 -0.39 12.93
N SER A 396 10.48 -0.16 11.63
CA SER A 396 11.74 0.36 11.07
C SER A 396 12.01 1.81 11.51
N ALA A 397 10.99 2.67 11.56
CA ALA A 397 11.13 4.02 12.10
C ALA A 397 11.50 4.01 13.60
N MET A 398 10.94 3.09 14.38
CA MET A 398 11.29 2.88 15.78
C MET A 398 12.73 2.40 15.94
N ALA A 399 13.18 1.46 15.11
CA ALA A 399 14.57 1.00 15.09
C ALA A 399 15.54 2.15 14.74
N ASN A 400 15.19 2.99 13.76
CA ASN A 400 15.99 4.16 13.39
C ASN A 400 16.09 5.17 14.55
N LEU A 401 15.00 5.43 15.27
CA LEU A 401 15.02 6.29 16.45
C LEU A 401 15.83 5.67 17.60
N GLY A 402 15.72 4.35 17.80
CA GLY A 402 16.55 3.59 18.74
C GLY A 402 18.04 3.78 18.42
N PHE A 403 18.43 3.65 17.15
CA PHE A 403 19.81 3.89 16.71
C PHE A 403 20.29 5.33 16.95
N ILE A 404 19.42 6.33 16.74
CA ILE A 404 19.73 7.73 17.09
C ILE A 404 20.03 7.83 18.60
N TYR A 405 19.24 7.22 19.46
CA TYR A 405 19.51 7.22 20.91
C TYR A 405 20.77 6.46 21.31
N GLN A 406 21.08 5.33 20.65
CA GLN A 406 22.36 4.63 20.85
C GLN A 406 23.54 5.56 20.55
N SER A 407 23.47 6.35 19.46
CA SER A 407 24.54 7.29 19.09
C SER A 407 24.73 8.45 20.08
N GLN A 408 23.70 8.74 20.89
CA GLN A 408 23.71 9.74 21.94
C GLN A 408 24.01 9.14 23.32
N SER A 409 24.35 7.85 23.38
CA SER A 409 24.59 7.10 24.63
C SER A 409 23.37 7.07 25.58
N LYS A 410 22.15 7.27 25.05
CA LYS A 410 20.89 7.13 25.78
C LYS A 410 20.47 5.65 25.78
N TRP A 411 21.31 4.79 26.37
CA TRP A 411 21.18 3.32 26.26
C TRP A 411 19.88 2.78 26.83
N ASP A 412 19.42 3.26 27.99
CA ASP A 412 18.15 2.83 28.63
C ASP A 412 16.93 2.99 27.71
N VAL A 413 16.82 4.16 27.05
CA VAL A 413 15.74 4.43 26.09
C VAL A 413 15.90 3.58 24.83
N ALA A 414 17.14 3.44 24.34
CA ALA A 414 17.42 2.61 23.18
C ALA A 414 17.13 1.12 23.42
N GLY A 415 17.40 0.61 24.63
CA GLY A 415 17.15 -0.77 25.05
C GLY A 415 15.66 -1.09 25.03
N GLY A 416 14.83 -0.23 25.64
CA GLY A 416 13.37 -0.39 25.61
C GLY A 416 12.80 -0.33 24.19
N MET A 417 13.36 0.49 23.30
CA MET A 417 12.98 0.51 21.88
C MET A 417 13.39 -0.77 21.15
N ALA A 418 14.63 -1.22 21.32
CA ALA A 418 15.13 -2.46 20.70
C ALA A 418 14.30 -3.68 21.14
N GLU A 419 13.94 -3.76 22.42
CA GLU A 419 13.06 -4.81 22.96
C GLU A 419 11.67 -4.76 22.31
N THR A 420 11.08 -3.57 22.22
CA THR A 420 9.77 -3.37 21.59
C THR A 420 9.80 -3.75 20.11
N VAL A 421 10.83 -3.34 19.37
CA VAL A 421 11.00 -3.67 17.96
C VAL A 421 11.13 -5.18 17.78
N TYR A 422 12.01 -5.84 18.54
CA TYR A 422 12.18 -7.29 18.48
C TYR A 422 10.87 -8.02 18.76
N SER A 423 10.21 -7.72 19.89
CA SER A 423 8.98 -8.39 20.30
C SER A 423 7.85 -8.22 19.27
N ARG A 424 7.68 -7.02 18.71
CA ARG A 424 6.64 -6.78 17.70
C ARG A 424 6.97 -7.45 16.36
N ARG A 425 8.24 -7.44 15.93
CA ARG A 425 8.67 -8.14 14.70
C ARG A 425 8.55 -9.65 14.83
N GLU A 426 8.95 -10.22 15.96
CA GLU A 426 8.78 -11.65 16.26
C GLU A 426 7.30 -12.06 16.18
N LYS A 427 6.40 -11.25 16.76
CA LYS A 427 4.96 -11.50 16.70
C LYS A 427 4.39 -11.37 15.28
N ALA A 428 4.87 -10.40 14.50
CA ALA A 428 4.34 -10.09 13.17
C ALA A 428 4.87 -11.05 12.08
N PHE A 429 6.14 -11.41 12.15
CA PHE A 429 6.86 -12.12 11.08
C PHE A 429 7.42 -13.49 11.51
N GLY A 430 7.51 -13.76 12.82
CA GLY A 430 8.21 -14.91 13.35
C GLY A 430 9.69 -14.64 13.62
N THR A 431 10.38 -15.63 14.20
CA THR A 431 11.78 -15.54 14.65
C THR A 431 12.78 -15.52 13.51
N ASP A 432 12.45 -16.18 12.40
CA ASP A 432 13.40 -16.45 11.31
C ASP A 432 13.41 -15.35 10.25
N HIS A 433 12.47 -14.39 10.32
CA HIS A 433 12.42 -13.26 9.40
C HIS A 433 13.69 -12.39 9.55
N PRO A 434 14.34 -11.97 8.44
CA PRO A 434 15.59 -11.19 8.51
C PRO A 434 15.50 -9.93 9.39
N ASP A 435 14.42 -9.17 9.27
CA ASP A 435 14.19 -8.00 10.13
C ASP A 435 14.04 -8.34 11.62
N THR A 436 13.48 -9.51 11.96
CA THR A 436 13.40 -9.98 13.36
C THR A 436 14.78 -10.35 13.87
N VAL A 437 15.57 -11.06 13.06
CA VAL A 437 16.96 -11.43 13.38
C VAL A 437 17.81 -10.17 13.60
N ALA A 438 17.72 -9.20 12.69
CA ALA A 438 18.42 -7.93 12.80
C ALA A 438 18.02 -7.16 14.07
N ALA A 439 16.73 -7.17 14.45
CA ALA A 439 16.26 -6.56 15.69
C ALA A 439 16.77 -7.29 16.94
N LEU A 440 16.87 -8.62 16.89
CA LEU A 440 17.44 -9.42 17.99
C LEU A 440 18.93 -9.10 18.19
N ASP A 441 19.68 -8.97 17.10
CA ASP A 441 21.10 -8.62 17.16
C ASP A 441 21.31 -7.19 17.65
N ASP A 442 20.44 -6.25 17.27
CA ASP A 442 20.42 -4.89 17.83
C ASP A 442 20.15 -4.90 19.34
N LEU A 443 19.11 -5.62 19.77
CA LEU A 443 18.76 -5.79 21.19
C LEU A 443 19.92 -6.39 22.00
N ARG A 444 20.54 -7.46 21.50
CA ARG A 444 21.71 -8.09 22.16
C ARG A 444 22.87 -7.11 22.29
N ARG A 445 23.12 -6.32 21.24
CA ARG A 445 24.19 -5.31 21.25
C ARG A 445 23.92 -4.24 22.30
N VAL A 446 22.71 -3.70 22.36
CA VAL A 446 22.33 -2.67 23.34
C VAL A 446 22.43 -3.20 24.77
N ALA A 447 21.87 -4.39 25.03
CA ALA A 447 21.91 -5.01 26.36
C ALA A 447 23.35 -5.27 26.86
N TRP A 448 24.27 -5.62 25.96
CA TRP A 448 25.68 -5.79 26.31
C TRP A 448 26.33 -4.47 26.76
N VAL A 449 26.03 -3.36 26.08
CA VAL A 449 26.54 -2.04 26.46
C VAL A 449 25.96 -1.57 27.80
N GLU A 450 24.66 -1.74 28.01
CA GLU A 450 24.01 -1.41 29.29
C GLU A 450 24.60 -2.19 30.47
N ALA A 451 24.86 -3.48 30.28
CA ALA A 451 25.50 -4.31 31.30
C ALA A 451 26.94 -3.85 31.60
N ALA A 452 27.69 -3.42 30.58
CA ALA A 452 29.04 -2.89 30.74
C ALA A 452 29.04 -1.56 31.52
N ASP A 453 28.10 -0.66 31.23
CA ASP A 453 27.94 0.62 31.93
C ASP A 453 27.56 0.41 33.40
N GLN A 454 26.61 -0.50 33.69
CA GLN A 454 26.22 -0.84 35.06
C GLN A 454 27.37 -1.45 35.87
N ASN A 455 28.16 -2.33 35.26
CA ASN A 455 29.32 -2.93 35.92
C ASN A 455 30.41 -1.90 36.20
N SER A 456 30.63 -0.94 35.29
CA SER A 456 31.58 0.16 35.49
C SER A 456 31.16 1.09 36.62
N GLN A 457 29.86 1.37 36.76
CA GLN A 457 29.33 2.18 37.87
C GLN A 457 29.43 1.45 39.22
N ARG A 458 29.34 0.11 39.24
CA ARG A 458 29.48 -0.70 40.46
C ARG A 458 30.93 -0.83 40.96
N THR A 459 31.92 -0.71 40.08
CA THR A 459 33.34 -0.75 40.46
C THR A 459 33.90 0.61 40.91
N LEU A 460 33.16 1.69 40.65
CA LEU A 460 33.52 3.07 41.03
C LEU A 460 32.89 3.53 42.36
N ASN A 461 31.90 2.79 42.89
CA ASN A 461 31.28 2.99 44.20
C ASN A 461 31.78 1.96 45.20
#